data_AF-W4UME1-F1
#
_entry.id   AF-W4UME1-F1
#
_cell.length_a   1.000
_cell.length_b   1.000
_cell.length_c   1.000
_cell.angle_alpha   90.00
_cell.angle_beta   90.00
_cell.angle_gamma   90.00
#
_symmetry.space_group_name_H-M   'P 1'
#
loop_
_entity.id
_entity.type
_entity.pdbx_description
1 polymer ?
#
loop_
_entity_poly.entity_id
_entity_poly.type
_entity_poly.pdbx_seq_one_letter_code
_entity_poly.pdbx_strand_id
1 'polypeptide(L)'
;MNRGGWTLRPDKENPASIGYMERGDNFEHYYDVAINYLGKVISEGKHDLKLSYEGLWENECNWNTAKDDDILFAIPMLKGTTSRYGYNIGVTIAEGKHEYGSARNYLTFNGTYIFSFDKDDLRRDVTCAPYKYTKDLEQELDMGIGAMGAGKWSKLKMKSPLGSSSGSGTGINSVRMRFADVLLLYAEAVNERFGPRDDAKEALKRVRRRAFNSSVWTTKVESYVGGLNSEEEFFKAIMNERKWEFGGEGLRRYDLARWNQFGKVIYDLYNEMVNWGLVAYGTHVEGIDDVPTSIYYKSVADPINAGRKILDIVGIDEYVHAKPQGYDEKEYALTWRVLNKETQEYETAKEISWSFRGFINVTNDKIVKPTDPLRYVCPYPTKVITDHRGLIQNYYGF
;
A
#
# COMPACT_ATOMS: atom_id res chain seq x y z
N MET A 1 4.57 18.93 -7.80
CA MET A 1 4.51 17.51 -8.22
C MET A 1 3.40 17.26 -9.24
N ASN A 2 2.10 17.27 -8.91
CA ASN A 2 1.03 16.93 -9.88
C ASN A 2 1.03 17.70 -11.22
N ARG A 3 1.33 19.02 -11.21
CA ARG A 3 1.40 19.82 -12.45
C ARG A 3 2.63 19.53 -13.33
N GLY A 4 3.71 19.01 -12.74
CA GLY A 4 4.87 18.55 -13.49
C GLY A 4 4.78 17.07 -13.88
N GLY A 5 3.76 16.36 -13.41
CA GLY A 5 3.55 14.95 -13.73
C GLY A 5 2.81 14.74 -15.04
N TRP A 6 2.60 13.47 -15.34
CA TRP A 6 1.77 13.01 -16.44
C TRP A 6 0.28 13.07 -16.09
N THR A 7 -0.55 13.26 -17.11
CA THR A 7 -2.00 13.25 -16.97
C THR A 7 -2.66 12.56 -18.16
N LEU A 8 -3.73 11.82 -17.90
CA LEU A 8 -4.57 11.23 -18.94
C LEU A 8 -5.33 12.34 -19.67
N ARG A 9 -5.19 12.38 -20.99
CA ARG A 9 -5.84 13.33 -21.89
C ARG A 9 -6.84 12.60 -22.78
N PRO A 10 -8.01 13.21 -23.04
CA PRO A 10 -8.99 12.59 -23.90
C PRO A 10 -8.52 12.72 -25.35
N ASP A 11 -8.79 11.70 -26.15
CA ASP A 11 -8.82 11.87 -27.59
C ASP A 11 -10.13 12.57 -27.97
N LYS A 12 -10.04 13.82 -28.42
CA LYS A 12 -11.23 14.63 -28.72
C LYS A 12 -11.92 14.19 -30.00
N GLU A 13 -11.17 13.57 -30.91
CA GLU A 13 -11.68 13.07 -32.20
C GLU A 13 -12.28 11.68 -32.05
N ASN A 14 -11.89 10.94 -31.01
CA ASN A 14 -12.44 9.64 -30.68
C ASN A 14 -12.86 9.53 -29.20
N PRO A 15 -14.09 9.96 -28.84
CA PRO A 15 -14.61 9.86 -27.47
C PRO A 15 -14.65 8.43 -26.91
N ALA A 16 -14.68 7.41 -27.78
CA ALA A 16 -14.65 6.00 -27.39
C ALA A 16 -13.25 5.50 -27.00
N SER A 17 -12.19 6.24 -27.36
CA SER A 17 -10.82 5.96 -26.93
C SER A 17 -10.66 6.16 -25.43
N ILE A 18 -9.82 5.34 -24.79
CA ILE A 18 -9.47 5.49 -23.36
C ILE A 18 -8.64 6.75 -23.08
N GLY A 19 -8.13 7.41 -24.13
CA GLY A 19 -7.23 8.56 -24.05
C GLY A 19 -5.75 8.18 -24.14
N TYR A 20 -4.87 9.14 -23.91
CA TYR A 20 -3.42 8.97 -23.90
C TYR A 20 -2.79 9.73 -22.74
N MET A 21 -1.61 9.30 -22.29
CA MET A 21 -0.89 9.97 -21.21
C MET A 21 0.01 11.06 -21.79
N GLU A 22 -0.08 12.26 -21.23
CA GLU A 22 0.70 13.42 -21.68
C GLU A 22 1.29 14.14 -20.47
N ARG A 23 2.54 14.60 -20.62
CA ARG A 23 3.23 15.48 -19.66
C ARG A 23 3.36 16.86 -20.30
N GLY A 24 3.11 17.90 -19.51
CA GLY A 24 3.25 19.28 -20.01
C GLY A 24 4.71 19.68 -20.23
N ASP A 25 4.96 20.50 -21.25
CA ASP A 25 6.31 20.91 -21.67
C ASP A 25 7.08 21.71 -20.61
N ASN A 26 6.38 22.38 -19.69
CA ASN A 26 6.98 23.16 -18.61
C ASN A 26 7.09 22.39 -17.28
N PHE A 27 7.16 21.07 -17.32
CA PHE A 27 7.20 20.25 -16.10
C PHE A 27 8.36 20.63 -15.19
N GLU A 28 9.53 20.90 -15.76
CA GLU A 28 10.76 21.27 -15.04
C GLU A 28 10.49 22.43 -14.07
N HIS A 29 9.83 23.49 -14.52
CA HIS A 29 9.48 24.65 -13.68
C HIS A 29 8.75 24.23 -12.39
N TYR A 30 7.80 23.30 -12.49
CA TYR A 30 7.06 22.83 -11.32
C TYR A 30 7.89 21.95 -10.38
N TYR A 31 8.92 21.28 -10.89
CA TYR A 31 9.89 20.57 -10.05
C TYR A 31 10.84 21.54 -9.35
N ASP A 32 11.31 22.61 -10.00
CA ASP A 32 12.10 23.65 -9.32
C ASP A 32 11.31 24.31 -8.19
N VAL A 33 10.03 24.61 -8.44
CA VAL A 33 9.12 25.12 -7.40
C VAL A 33 8.99 24.11 -6.26
N ALA A 34 8.83 22.82 -6.58
CA ALA A 34 8.75 21.78 -5.56
C ALA A 34 10.03 21.69 -4.72
N ILE A 35 11.21 21.67 -5.34
CA ILE A 35 12.51 21.64 -4.67
C ILE A 35 12.66 22.83 -3.72
N ASN A 36 12.31 24.03 -4.16
CA ASN A 36 12.40 25.25 -3.36
C ASN A 36 11.51 25.17 -2.10
N TYR A 37 10.22 24.84 -2.25
CA TYR A 37 9.30 24.85 -1.11
C TYR A 37 9.46 23.64 -0.20
N LEU A 38 9.70 22.45 -0.74
CA LEU A 38 10.00 21.26 0.08
C LEU A 38 11.32 21.45 0.82
N GLY A 39 12.34 22.00 0.16
CA GLY A 39 13.62 22.34 0.78
C GLY A 39 13.50 23.36 1.91
N LYS A 40 12.60 24.35 1.78
CA LYS A 40 12.27 25.28 2.89
C LYS A 40 11.70 24.54 4.09
N VAL A 41 10.70 23.66 3.89
CA VAL A 41 10.11 22.87 4.99
C VAL A 41 11.17 22.00 5.67
N ILE A 42 12.07 21.39 4.91
CA ILE A 42 13.18 20.57 5.45
C ILE A 42 14.18 21.43 6.23
N SER A 43 14.60 22.57 5.67
CA SER A 43 15.62 23.45 6.28
C SER A 43 15.13 24.26 7.48
N GLU A 44 13.83 24.51 7.59
CA GLU A 44 13.24 25.15 8.76
C GLU A 44 13.43 24.33 10.05
N GLY A 45 13.64 23.00 9.93
CA GLY A 45 13.94 22.13 11.08
C GLY A 45 12.79 22.00 12.10
N LYS A 46 11.58 22.42 11.73
CA LYS A 46 10.38 22.35 12.58
C LYS A 46 9.72 20.98 12.61
N HIS A 47 10.08 20.09 11.69
CA HIS A 47 9.57 18.73 11.60
C HIS A 47 10.72 17.77 11.36
N ASP A 48 10.59 16.55 11.89
CA ASP A 48 11.53 15.45 11.69
C ASP A 48 10.80 14.12 11.84
N LEU A 49 11.50 12.99 11.77
CA LEU A 49 10.95 11.65 11.96
C LEU A 49 11.45 11.06 13.29
N LYS A 50 11.03 11.65 14.42
CA LYS A 50 11.59 11.32 15.76
C LYS A 50 10.93 10.08 16.36
N LEU A 51 9.62 9.95 16.18
CA LEU A 51 8.89 8.76 16.57
C LEU A 51 9.29 7.55 15.72
N SER A 52 9.31 6.38 16.34
CA SER A 52 9.31 5.13 15.59
C SER A 52 8.07 5.07 14.69
N TYR A 53 8.16 4.29 13.60
CA TYR A 53 7.03 4.14 12.69
C TYR A 53 5.78 3.62 13.41
N GLU A 54 5.93 2.63 14.29
CA GLU A 54 4.83 2.15 15.13
C GLU A 54 4.29 3.23 16.08
N GLY A 55 5.18 3.96 16.75
CA GLY A 55 4.82 4.99 17.72
C GLY A 55 3.98 6.13 17.10
N LEU A 56 4.23 6.47 15.83
CA LEU A 56 3.39 7.39 15.06
C LEU A 56 1.93 6.93 15.03
N TRP A 57 1.69 5.68 14.65
CA TRP A 57 0.34 5.14 14.49
C TRP A 57 -0.34 4.85 15.83
N GLU A 58 0.43 4.45 16.85
CA GLU A 58 -0.08 4.37 18.22
C GLU A 58 -0.54 5.74 18.71
N ASN A 59 0.22 6.80 18.45
CA ASN A 59 -0.17 8.16 18.81
C ASN A 59 -1.47 8.59 18.13
N GLU A 60 -1.62 8.32 16.83
CA GLU A 60 -2.86 8.60 16.10
C GLU A 60 -4.07 7.82 16.66
N CYS A 61 -3.89 6.55 16.99
CA CYS A 61 -4.94 5.74 17.65
C CYS A 61 -5.29 6.23 19.06
N ASN A 62 -4.43 7.04 19.68
CA ASN A 62 -4.60 7.58 21.03
C ASN A 62 -4.83 9.09 21.07
N TRP A 63 -5.19 9.71 19.93
CA TRP A 63 -5.49 11.15 19.81
C TRP A 63 -4.36 12.05 20.32
N ASN A 64 -3.11 11.57 20.23
CA ASN A 64 -1.93 12.27 20.68
C ASN A 64 -1.17 12.82 19.49
N THR A 65 -1.23 14.14 19.28
CA THR A 65 -0.48 14.76 18.19
C THR A 65 0.94 15.08 18.65
N ALA A 66 1.93 14.41 18.06
CA ALA A 66 3.33 14.71 18.30
C ALA A 66 3.68 16.13 17.83
N LYS A 67 4.50 16.83 18.63
CA LYS A 67 5.02 18.15 18.27
C LYS A 67 6.31 18.00 17.48
N ASP A 68 6.44 18.77 16.39
CA ASP A 68 7.67 18.88 15.60
C ASP A 68 8.17 17.53 15.04
N ASP A 69 7.25 16.65 14.63
CA ASP A 69 7.50 15.30 14.11
C ASP A 69 6.81 15.10 12.75
N ASP A 70 6.49 13.86 12.37
CA ASP A 70 6.04 13.49 11.04
C ASP A 70 4.72 14.16 10.60
N ILE A 71 3.76 14.39 11.49
CA ILE A 71 2.46 14.93 11.07
C ILE A 71 2.53 16.45 10.88
N LEU A 72 2.33 16.90 9.64
CA LEU A 72 2.25 18.33 9.28
C LEU A 72 0.81 18.83 9.30
N PHE A 73 -0.12 18.03 8.79
CA PHE A 73 -1.52 18.41 8.73
C PHE A 73 -2.43 17.18 8.82
N ALA A 74 -3.42 17.29 9.70
CA ALA A 74 -4.49 16.31 9.87
C ALA A 74 -5.83 17.04 10.09
N ILE A 75 -6.91 16.46 9.56
CA ILE A 75 -8.26 16.94 9.87
C ILE A 75 -8.64 16.33 11.23
N PRO A 76 -8.93 17.17 12.25
CA PRO A 76 -9.25 16.68 13.59
C PRO A 76 -10.61 15.97 13.58
N MET A 77 -10.67 14.82 14.24
CA MET A 77 -11.90 14.03 14.33
C MET A 77 -12.38 13.96 15.79
N LEU A 78 -13.67 14.16 16.00
CA LEU A 78 -14.28 14.18 17.33
C LEU A 78 -14.44 12.75 17.87
N LYS A 79 -13.72 12.44 18.95
CA LYS A 79 -13.84 11.17 19.67
C LYS A 79 -15.28 10.91 20.10
N GLY A 80 -15.77 9.70 19.83
CA GLY A 80 -17.14 9.27 20.10
C GLY A 80 -18.18 9.70 19.04
N THR A 81 -17.79 10.48 18.03
CA THR A 81 -18.76 11.02 17.05
C THR A 81 -18.31 10.82 15.61
N THR A 82 -17.10 11.22 15.26
CA THR A 82 -16.59 11.15 13.89
C THR A 82 -15.41 10.20 13.77
N SER A 83 -14.96 9.99 12.54
CA SER A 83 -13.95 9.01 12.12
C SER A 83 -14.46 7.58 12.04
N ARG A 84 -14.13 6.96 10.92
CA ARG A 84 -14.35 5.53 10.64
C ARG A 84 -13.05 4.84 10.26
N TYR A 85 -11.87 5.45 10.44
CA TYR A 85 -10.59 4.83 10.05
C TYR A 85 -10.39 3.47 10.72
N GLY A 86 -10.51 3.41 12.05
CA GLY A 86 -10.37 2.14 12.76
C GLY A 86 -11.48 1.12 12.52
N TYR A 87 -12.62 1.53 11.95
CA TYR A 87 -13.72 0.62 11.59
C TYR A 87 -13.69 0.18 10.13
N ASN A 88 -13.24 1.02 9.20
CA ASN A 88 -13.32 0.75 7.76
C ASN A 88 -11.99 0.24 7.17
N ILE A 89 -10.86 0.63 7.76
CA ILE A 89 -9.52 0.41 7.18
C ILE A 89 -8.63 -0.38 8.15
N GLY A 90 -8.85 -0.23 9.46
CA GLY A 90 -8.12 -0.95 10.49
C GLY A 90 -8.30 -2.48 10.43
N VAL A 91 -7.70 -3.17 11.40
CA VAL A 91 -7.81 -4.63 11.53
C VAL A 91 -9.23 -5.03 11.89
N THR A 92 -9.78 -6.05 11.22
CA THR A 92 -11.10 -6.60 11.52
C THR A 92 -11.17 -7.11 12.97
N ILE A 93 -12.24 -6.77 13.68
CA ILE A 93 -12.52 -7.24 15.04
C ILE A 93 -13.96 -7.71 15.08
N ALA A 94 -14.18 -8.99 15.40
CA ALA A 94 -15.52 -9.52 15.56
C ALA A 94 -16.21 -8.89 16.78
N GLU A 95 -17.54 -8.76 16.70
CA GLU A 95 -18.31 -8.17 17.80
C GLU A 95 -18.29 -9.11 19.02
N GLY A 96 -18.05 -8.55 20.20
CA GLY A 96 -17.85 -9.29 21.44
C GLY A 96 -18.06 -8.42 22.68
N LYS A 97 -17.76 -8.98 23.86
CA LYS A 97 -17.91 -8.27 25.15
C LYS A 97 -16.70 -7.40 25.52
N HIS A 98 -15.61 -7.44 24.75
CA HIS A 98 -14.41 -6.67 25.00
C HIS A 98 -14.59 -5.17 24.73
N GLU A 99 -13.73 -4.35 25.32
CA GLU A 99 -13.78 -2.88 25.28
C GLU A 99 -13.51 -2.24 23.92
N TYR A 100 -12.93 -2.97 22.97
CA TYR A 100 -12.58 -2.44 21.65
C TYR A 100 -13.75 -2.36 20.66
N GLY A 101 -14.91 -2.91 21.01
CA GLY A 101 -16.06 -3.06 20.09
C GLY A 101 -15.70 -3.66 18.73
N SER A 102 -16.51 -3.46 17.70
CA SER A 102 -16.28 -4.09 16.40
C SER A 102 -15.46 -3.23 15.44
N ALA A 103 -14.81 -3.89 14.48
CA ALA A 103 -14.18 -3.28 13.32
C ALA A 103 -14.36 -4.16 12.08
N ARG A 104 -14.38 -3.53 10.91
CA ARG A 104 -14.42 -4.18 9.61
C ARG A 104 -13.21 -3.76 8.79
N ASN A 105 -13.10 -4.36 7.62
CA ASN A 105 -12.06 -4.05 6.68
C ASN A 105 -12.67 -3.92 5.27
N TYR A 106 -12.59 -2.73 4.69
CA TYR A 106 -12.98 -2.41 3.32
C TYR A 106 -11.79 -1.97 2.46
N LEU A 107 -10.57 -2.04 3.01
CA LEU A 107 -9.32 -1.78 2.31
C LEU A 107 -8.34 -2.91 2.64
N THR A 108 -8.25 -3.87 1.73
CA THR A 108 -7.30 -4.98 1.84
C THR A 108 -6.06 -4.72 1.00
N PHE A 109 -4.93 -5.26 1.44
CA PHE A 109 -3.73 -5.32 0.61
C PHE A 109 -3.81 -6.53 -0.33
N ASN A 110 -3.23 -6.39 -1.53
CA ASN A 110 -3.04 -7.53 -2.42
C ASN A 110 -2.07 -8.54 -1.81
N GLY A 111 -2.18 -9.80 -2.24
CA GLY A 111 -1.42 -10.91 -1.66
C GLY A 111 0.11 -10.74 -1.70
N THR A 112 0.65 -10.07 -2.72
CA THR A 112 2.11 -9.92 -2.85
C THR A 112 2.68 -8.75 -2.03
N TYR A 113 1.83 -7.87 -1.48
CA TYR A 113 2.28 -6.63 -0.87
C TYR A 113 3.16 -6.83 0.36
N ILE A 114 2.80 -7.73 1.28
CA ILE A 114 3.57 -8.00 2.51
C ILE A 114 4.97 -8.55 2.21
N PHE A 115 5.09 -9.36 1.15
CA PHE A 115 6.34 -9.94 0.68
C PHE A 115 7.22 -8.96 -0.10
N SER A 116 6.67 -7.79 -0.45
CA SER A 116 7.46 -6.76 -1.12
C SER A 116 8.33 -5.94 -0.16
N PHE A 117 8.19 -6.14 1.15
CA PHE A 117 9.03 -5.53 2.17
C PHE A 117 10.27 -6.38 2.42
N ASP A 118 11.35 -5.72 2.82
CA ASP A 118 12.47 -6.43 3.45
C ASP A 118 12.01 -7.01 4.79
N LYS A 119 12.46 -8.22 5.15
CA LYS A 119 12.06 -8.85 6.42
C LYS A 119 12.47 -8.05 7.66
N ASP A 120 13.51 -7.22 7.55
CA ASP A 120 13.98 -6.37 8.64
C ASP A 120 13.31 -4.98 8.64
N ASP A 121 12.36 -4.70 7.72
CA ASP A 121 11.63 -3.44 7.63
C ASP A 121 10.53 -3.37 8.70
N LEU A 122 10.75 -2.53 9.70
CA LEU A 122 9.87 -2.33 10.86
C LEU A 122 8.47 -1.81 10.49
N ARG A 123 8.27 -1.33 9.26
CA ARG A 123 6.97 -0.84 8.79
C ARG A 123 6.06 -1.96 8.34
N ARG A 124 6.60 -3.12 7.96
CA ARG A 124 5.83 -4.23 7.39
C ARG A 124 4.73 -4.69 8.34
N ASP A 125 5.09 -5.05 9.57
CA ASP A 125 4.16 -5.64 10.53
C ASP A 125 3.23 -4.58 11.17
N VAL A 126 3.65 -3.32 11.14
CA VAL A 126 2.78 -2.18 11.51
C VAL A 126 1.74 -1.89 10.42
N THR A 127 2.10 -2.13 9.16
CA THR A 127 1.25 -1.82 8.00
C THR A 127 0.33 -2.97 7.65
N CYS A 128 0.87 -4.17 7.47
CA CYS A 128 0.15 -5.36 7.04
C CYS A 128 -0.22 -6.20 8.27
N ALA A 129 -1.52 -6.38 8.50
CA ALA A 129 -2.02 -7.32 9.51
C ALA A 129 -2.42 -8.63 8.81
N PRO A 130 -1.59 -9.69 8.89
CA PRO A 130 -1.92 -11.01 8.34
C PRO A 130 -2.95 -11.76 9.19
N TYR A 131 -3.70 -11.06 10.05
CA TYR A 131 -4.65 -11.60 10.99
C TYR A 131 -5.82 -10.65 11.23
N LYS A 132 -6.88 -11.21 11.79
CA LYS A 132 -8.04 -10.50 12.35
C LYS A 132 -8.27 -10.96 13.79
N TYR A 133 -9.12 -10.25 14.52
CA TYR A 133 -9.44 -10.57 15.91
C TYR A 133 -10.84 -11.17 16.05
N THR A 134 -10.94 -12.26 16.83
CA THR A 134 -12.22 -12.87 17.22
C THR A 134 -12.94 -12.04 18.28
N LYS A 135 -14.15 -12.47 18.67
CA LYS A 135 -14.96 -11.85 19.73
C LYS A 135 -14.29 -11.91 21.12
N ASP A 136 -13.27 -12.75 21.25
CA ASP A 136 -12.48 -12.97 22.47
C ASP A 136 -11.07 -12.36 22.33
N LEU A 137 -10.86 -11.55 21.28
CA LEU A 137 -9.59 -10.91 20.91
C LEU A 137 -8.45 -11.89 20.59
N GLU A 138 -8.75 -13.16 20.32
CA GLU A 138 -7.74 -14.09 19.77
C GLU A 138 -7.46 -13.73 18.30
N GLN A 139 -6.23 -13.92 17.84
CA GLN A 139 -5.89 -13.73 16.42
C GLN A 139 -6.28 -14.96 15.58
N GLU A 140 -6.90 -14.71 14.42
CA GLU A 140 -7.13 -15.68 13.35
C GLU A 140 -6.41 -15.23 12.08
N LEU A 141 -5.83 -16.16 11.33
CA LEU A 141 -5.05 -15.84 10.12
C LEU A 141 -5.97 -15.24 9.05
N ASP A 142 -5.56 -14.11 8.48
CA ASP A 142 -6.33 -13.34 7.49
C ASP A 142 -5.44 -12.93 6.30
N MET A 143 -5.00 -13.95 5.56
CA MET A 143 -4.17 -13.81 4.36
C MET A 143 -4.86 -14.39 3.13
N GLY A 144 -4.60 -13.82 1.97
CA GLY A 144 -5.07 -14.33 0.68
C GLY A 144 -4.72 -13.39 -0.46
N ILE A 145 -5.35 -13.58 -1.62
CA ILE A 145 -5.22 -12.72 -2.81
C ILE A 145 -5.55 -11.25 -2.48
N GLY A 146 -6.51 -11.01 -1.58
CA GLY A 146 -6.92 -9.67 -1.12
C GLY A 146 -7.65 -9.70 0.22
N ALA A 147 -6.95 -10.08 1.29
CA ALA A 147 -7.54 -10.27 2.63
C ALA A 147 -6.94 -9.39 3.73
N MET A 148 -5.62 -9.20 3.72
CA MET A 148 -4.89 -8.56 4.83
C MET A 148 -5.33 -7.11 5.06
N GLY A 149 -5.63 -6.77 6.31
CA GLY A 149 -6.01 -5.40 6.71
C GLY A 149 -4.84 -4.50 7.03
N ALA A 150 -5.14 -3.22 7.28
CA ALA A 150 -4.13 -2.23 7.67
C ALA A 150 -3.95 -2.14 9.20
N GLY A 151 -2.76 -2.50 9.69
CA GLY A 151 -2.41 -2.47 11.11
C GLY A 151 -2.34 -1.06 11.71
N LYS A 152 -2.06 -0.05 10.86
CA LYS A 152 -1.90 1.36 11.22
C LYS A 152 -3.04 1.93 12.06
N TRP A 153 -4.28 1.56 11.74
CA TRP A 153 -5.49 2.08 12.41
C TRP A 153 -6.20 1.02 13.25
N SER A 154 -5.47 0.03 13.78
CA SER A 154 -6.05 -0.99 14.64
C SER A 154 -6.64 -0.37 15.92
N LYS A 155 -7.90 -0.66 16.23
CA LYS A 155 -8.52 -0.24 17.50
C LYS A 155 -7.81 -0.85 18.71
N LEU A 156 -7.14 -2.00 18.56
CA LEU A 156 -6.36 -2.61 19.64
C LEU A 156 -5.11 -1.81 20.05
N LYS A 157 -4.73 -0.76 19.29
CA LYS A 157 -3.70 0.21 19.70
C LYS A 157 -4.25 1.28 20.68
N MET A 158 -5.56 1.35 20.91
CA MET A 158 -6.17 2.33 21.82
C MET A 158 -5.93 1.95 23.28
N LYS A 159 -5.32 2.87 24.04
CA LYS A 159 -5.12 2.75 25.50
C LYS A 159 -6.39 3.07 26.29
N SER A 160 -7.36 3.76 25.68
CA SER A 160 -8.67 4.03 26.27
C SER A 160 -9.77 3.75 25.23
N PRO A 161 -10.11 2.45 25.04
CA PRO A 161 -11.11 2.01 24.07
C PRO A 161 -12.50 2.59 24.35
N LEU A 162 -13.36 2.58 23.32
CA LEU A 162 -14.67 3.26 23.34
C LEU A 162 -15.82 2.40 23.86
N GLY A 163 -15.54 1.16 24.29
CA GLY A 163 -16.54 0.22 24.80
C GLY A 163 -17.00 -0.81 23.77
N SER A 164 -17.65 -1.87 24.26
CA SER A 164 -18.03 -3.05 23.48
C SER A 164 -19.07 -2.79 22.38
N SER A 165 -19.90 -1.78 22.53
CA SER A 165 -20.85 -1.35 21.49
C SER A 165 -20.24 -0.42 20.44
N SER A 166 -18.95 -0.06 20.57
CA SER A 166 -18.32 0.88 19.63
C SER A 166 -18.00 0.21 18.30
N GLY A 167 -18.62 0.68 17.22
CA GLY A 167 -18.18 0.38 15.86
C GLY A 167 -17.35 1.55 15.31
N SER A 168 -18.05 2.65 15.04
CA SER A 168 -17.51 3.90 14.50
C SER A 168 -17.26 4.97 15.57
N GLY A 169 -16.93 6.20 15.18
CA GLY A 169 -16.73 7.30 16.13
C GLY A 169 -15.36 7.26 16.81
N THR A 170 -14.38 6.60 16.17
CA THR A 170 -13.05 6.40 16.76
C THR A 170 -12.29 7.68 17.06
N GLY A 171 -12.68 8.83 16.48
CA GLY A 171 -11.94 10.08 16.62
C GLY A 171 -10.50 10.06 16.08
N ILE A 172 -10.02 8.97 15.47
CA ILE A 172 -8.69 8.94 14.87
C ILE A 172 -8.64 9.99 13.77
N ASN A 173 -7.63 10.86 13.82
CA ASN A 173 -7.50 11.98 12.91
C ASN A 173 -7.30 11.51 11.47
N SER A 174 -7.73 12.34 10.52
CA SER A 174 -7.50 12.11 9.10
C SER A 174 -6.20 12.80 8.71
N VAL A 175 -5.08 12.10 8.84
CA VAL A 175 -3.76 12.62 8.42
C VAL A 175 -3.76 12.86 6.92
N ARG A 176 -3.34 14.06 6.50
CA ARG A 176 -3.32 14.48 5.09
C ARG A 176 -1.94 14.83 4.59
N MET A 177 -1.03 15.24 5.47
CA MET A 177 0.35 15.57 5.11
C MET A 177 1.31 15.07 6.20
N ARG A 178 2.36 14.38 5.75
CA ARG A 178 3.44 13.86 6.59
C ARG A 178 4.79 14.38 6.14
N PHE A 179 5.76 14.47 7.04
CA PHE A 179 7.11 14.96 6.77
C PHE A 179 7.90 13.93 5.97
N ALA A 180 7.63 12.64 6.17
CA ALA A 180 8.16 11.59 5.30
C ALA A 180 7.74 11.81 3.83
N ASP A 181 6.54 12.35 3.57
CA ASP A 181 6.10 12.69 2.22
C ASP A 181 6.89 13.89 1.67
N VAL A 182 7.15 14.91 2.50
CA VAL A 182 8.02 16.04 2.13
C VAL A 182 9.41 15.58 1.71
N LEU A 183 10.04 14.70 2.50
CA LEU A 183 11.37 14.15 2.21
C LEU A 183 11.38 13.36 0.88
N LEU A 184 10.39 12.48 0.67
CA LEU A 184 10.35 11.66 -0.54
C LEU A 184 9.95 12.44 -1.77
N LEU A 185 9.07 13.43 -1.66
CA LEU A 185 8.77 14.35 -2.77
C LEU A 185 9.97 15.24 -3.10
N TYR A 186 10.77 15.62 -2.10
CA TYR A 186 12.02 16.36 -2.34
C TYR A 186 13.04 15.50 -3.08
N ALA A 187 13.26 14.27 -2.61
CA ALA A 187 14.15 13.32 -3.28
C ALA A 187 13.72 13.06 -4.72
N GLU A 188 12.41 12.87 -4.96
CA GLU A 188 11.83 12.72 -6.29
C GLU A 188 12.09 13.94 -7.17
N ALA A 189 11.80 15.15 -6.65
CA ALA A 189 11.92 16.35 -7.45
C ALA A 189 13.35 16.69 -7.82
N VAL A 190 14.28 16.47 -6.89
CA VAL A 190 15.71 16.64 -7.14
C VAL A 190 16.21 15.60 -8.15
N ASN A 191 15.77 14.33 -8.03
CA ASN A 191 16.15 13.30 -9.00
C ASN A 191 15.71 13.65 -10.42
N GLU A 192 14.46 14.09 -10.59
CA GLU A 192 13.93 14.51 -11.89
C GLU A 192 14.74 15.64 -12.52
N ARG A 193 15.32 16.54 -11.71
CA ARG A 193 16.00 17.73 -12.20
C ARG A 193 17.50 17.58 -12.35
N PHE A 194 18.10 16.74 -11.52
CA PHE A 194 19.56 16.72 -11.33
C PHE A 194 20.11 15.30 -11.20
N GLY A 195 19.27 14.27 -11.32
CA GLY A 195 19.64 12.90 -10.97
C GLY A 195 19.86 12.73 -9.45
N PRO A 196 20.49 11.62 -9.03
CA PRO A 196 20.59 11.23 -7.62
C PRO A 196 21.64 12.06 -6.86
N ARG A 197 21.32 13.32 -6.57
CA ARG A 197 22.14 14.25 -5.77
C ARG A 197 22.18 13.85 -4.29
N ASP A 198 23.25 14.24 -3.59
CA ASP A 198 23.50 13.82 -2.20
C ASP A 198 22.40 14.22 -1.22
N ASP A 199 21.80 15.40 -1.37
CA ASP A 199 20.68 15.85 -0.52
C ASP A 199 19.38 15.07 -0.78
N ALA A 200 19.14 14.65 -2.02
CA ALA A 200 18.03 13.75 -2.37
C ALA A 200 18.26 12.35 -1.77
N LYS A 201 19.49 11.82 -1.91
CA LYS A 201 19.90 10.56 -1.29
C LYS A 201 19.73 10.63 0.22
N GLU A 202 20.13 11.72 0.86
CA GLU A 202 19.97 11.90 2.30
C GLU A 202 18.49 11.98 2.72
N ALA A 203 17.63 12.63 1.94
CA ALA A 203 16.19 12.62 2.21
C ALA A 203 15.58 11.20 2.17
N LEU A 204 15.99 10.36 1.20
CA LEU A 204 15.63 8.94 1.18
C LEU A 204 16.19 8.19 2.39
N LYS A 205 17.46 8.40 2.73
CA LYS A 205 18.11 7.76 3.89
C LYS A 205 17.38 8.08 5.18
N ARG A 206 16.94 9.32 5.43
CA ARG A 206 16.19 9.69 6.64
C ARG A 206 14.93 8.85 6.84
N VAL A 207 14.14 8.63 5.77
CA VAL A 207 12.96 7.76 5.85
C VAL A 207 13.36 6.31 6.13
N ARG A 208 14.38 5.81 5.43
CA ARG A 208 14.88 4.44 5.62
C ARG A 208 15.48 4.21 7.01
N ARG A 209 16.18 5.18 7.60
CA ARG A 209 16.75 5.06 8.96
C ARG A 209 15.66 4.82 10.01
N ARG A 210 14.46 5.38 9.84
CA ARG A 210 13.32 5.08 10.71
C ARG A 210 12.72 3.69 10.43
N ALA A 211 12.81 3.21 9.19
CA ALA A 211 12.26 1.91 8.79
C ALA A 211 13.09 0.71 9.25
N PHE A 212 14.35 0.91 9.62
CA PHE A 212 15.28 -0.17 9.99
C PHE A 212 15.96 0.09 11.33
N ASN A 213 16.28 -0.98 12.06
CA ASN A 213 17.14 -0.86 13.24
C ASN A 213 18.53 -0.32 12.86
N SER A 214 19.10 0.53 13.72
CA SER A 214 20.45 1.08 13.54
C SER A 214 21.54 0.05 13.28
N SER A 215 21.39 -1.18 13.80
CA SER A 215 22.35 -2.27 13.59
C SER A 215 22.52 -2.70 12.13
N VAL A 216 21.51 -2.44 11.27
CA VAL A 216 21.54 -2.79 9.84
C VAL A 216 21.59 -1.57 8.92
N TRP A 217 21.78 -0.36 9.46
CA TRP A 217 21.83 0.86 8.63
C TRP A 217 22.95 0.84 7.60
N THR A 218 24.11 0.27 7.94
CA THR A 218 25.25 0.18 7.00
C THR A 218 24.84 -0.49 5.68
N THR A 219 24.06 -1.57 5.73
CA THR A 219 23.65 -2.34 4.55
C THR A 219 22.31 -1.84 3.99
N LYS A 220 21.28 -1.74 4.83
CA LYS A 220 19.89 -1.45 4.40
C LYS A 220 19.64 0.03 4.09
N VAL A 221 20.51 0.93 4.54
CA VAL A 221 20.38 2.39 4.34
C VAL A 221 21.56 2.94 3.56
N GLU A 222 22.75 2.91 4.13
CA GLU A 222 23.91 3.64 3.58
C GLU A 222 24.39 3.00 2.27
N SER A 223 24.68 1.70 2.27
CA SER A 223 25.12 0.99 1.07
C SER A 223 24.02 0.91 0.01
N TYR A 224 22.78 0.60 0.43
CA TYR A 224 21.63 0.56 -0.47
C TYR A 224 21.44 1.89 -1.22
N VAL A 225 21.35 3.02 -0.52
CA VAL A 225 21.15 4.32 -1.17
C VAL A 225 22.41 4.81 -1.88
N GLY A 226 23.59 4.49 -1.34
CA GLY A 226 24.88 4.81 -1.97
C GLY A 226 25.04 4.19 -3.35
N GLY A 227 24.52 2.98 -3.56
CA GLY A 227 24.57 2.24 -4.83
C GLY A 227 23.63 2.74 -5.92
N LEU A 228 22.68 3.63 -5.61
CA LEU A 228 21.72 4.17 -6.60
C LEU A 228 22.37 5.32 -7.38
N ASN A 229 22.93 5.02 -8.55
CA ASN A 229 23.79 5.94 -9.29
C ASN A 229 23.19 6.48 -10.58
N SER A 230 22.08 5.91 -11.04
CA SER A 230 21.30 6.45 -12.15
C SER A 230 19.98 7.07 -11.69
N GLU A 231 19.45 7.96 -12.51
CA GLU A 231 18.11 8.56 -12.30
C GLU A 231 17.02 7.49 -12.21
N GLU A 232 17.08 6.46 -13.06
CA GLU A 232 16.10 5.38 -13.11
C GLU A 232 16.14 4.52 -11.85
N GLU A 233 17.33 4.09 -11.41
CA GLU A 233 17.48 3.29 -10.19
C GLU A 233 17.00 4.06 -8.96
N PHE A 234 17.38 5.34 -8.86
CA PHE A 234 16.99 6.17 -7.72
C PHE A 234 15.48 6.49 -7.75
N PHE A 235 14.91 6.75 -8.93
CA PHE A 235 13.46 6.90 -9.08
C PHE A 235 12.70 5.64 -8.69
N LYS A 236 13.15 4.45 -9.12
CA LYS A 236 12.55 3.17 -8.74
C LYS A 236 12.63 2.96 -7.21
N ALA A 237 13.76 3.30 -6.59
CA ALA A 237 13.90 3.26 -5.14
C ALA A 237 12.93 4.21 -4.43
N ILE A 238 12.76 5.44 -4.91
CA ILE A 238 11.78 6.40 -4.36
C ILE A 238 10.35 5.86 -4.54
N MET A 239 10.01 5.32 -5.71
CA MET A 239 8.70 4.72 -5.96
C MET A 239 8.42 3.57 -4.99
N ASN A 240 9.41 2.74 -4.69
CA ASN A 240 9.29 1.65 -3.73
C ASN A 240 9.21 2.17 -2.29
N GLU A 241 10.04 3.15 -1.92
CA GLU A 241 10.00 3.74 -0.59
C GLU A 241 8.64 4.35 -0.29
N ARG A 242 8.04 5.07 -1.25
CA ARG A 242 6.68 5.61 -1.13
C ARG A 242 5.62 4.50 -1.04
N LYS A 243 5.82 3.36 -1.71
CA LYS A 243 4.93 2.19 -1.61
C LYS A 243 4.94 1.61 -0.19
N TRP A 244 6.10 1.48 0.44
CA TRP A 244 6.24 0.91 1.78
C TRP A 244 5.86 1.89 2.88
N GLU A 245 6.29 3.15 2.73
CA GLU A 245 6.05 4.21 3.69
C GLU A 245 4.56 4.57 3.83
N PHE A 246 3.82 4.61 2.71
CA PHE A 246 2.44 5.11 2.65
C PHE A 246 1.37 4.03 2.44
N GLY A 247 1.67 2.77 2.75
CA GLY A 247 0.72 1.65 2.62
C GLY A 247 -0.63 1.94 3.30
N GLY A 248 -1.72 1.91 2.54
CA GLY A 248 -3.07 2.17 3.06
C GLY A 248 -3.47 3.64 3.25
N GLU A 249 -2.56 4.60 2.99
CA GLU A 249 -2.81 6.04 3.22
C GLU A 249 -3.45 6.77 2.02
N GLY A 250 -3.79 6.05 0.95
CA GLY A 250 -4.54 6.61 -0.19
C GLY A 250 -3.70 7.38 -1.21
N LEU A 251 -2.36 7.29 -1.18
CA LEU A 251 -1.47 8.02 -2.08
C LEU A 251 -1.08 7.25 -3.36
N ARG A 252 -0.91 5.92 -3.26
CA ARG A 252 -0.25 5.10 -4.31
C ARG A 252 -0.87 5.25 -5.70
N ARG A 253 -2.20 5.29 -5.81
CA ARG A 253 -2.90 5.44 -7.10
C ARG A 253 -2.53 6.76 -7.79
N TYR A 254 -2.50 7.85 -7.05
CA TYR A 254 -2.21 9.19 -7.58
C TYR A 254 -0.75 9.34 -7.96
N ASP A 255 0.14 8.78 -7.15
CA ASP A 255 1.57 8.69 -7.44
C ASP A 255 1.84 7.94 -8.75
N LEU A 256 1.27 6.74 -8.90
CA LEU A 256 1.43 5.98 -10.14
C LEU A 256 0.85 6.68 -11.36
N ALA A 257 -0.28 7.38 -11.22
CA ALA A 257 -0.89 8.12 -12.31
C ALA A 257 0.00 9.28 -12.78
N ARG A 258 0.50 10.10 -11.85
CA ARG A 258 1.35 11.26 -12.18
C ARG A 258 2.75 10.88 -12.68
N TRP A 259 3.18 9.64 -12.45
CA TRP A 259 4.43 9.10 -13.00
C TRP A 259 4.25 8.36 -14.33
N ASN A 260 3.02 8.23 -14.84
CA ASN A 260 2.71 7.36 -15.97
C ASN A 260 3.14 5.89 -15.73
N GLN A 261 3.00 5.42 -14.49
CA GLN A 261 3.35 4.05 -14.07
C GLN A 261 2.12 3.22 -13.70
N PHE A 262 0.91 3.79 -13.74
CA PHE A 262 -0.27 3.09 -13.23
C PHE A 262 -0.63 1.86 -14.04
N GLY A 263 -0.68 1.96 -15.38
CA GLY A 263 -0.91 0.81 -16.25
C GLY A 263 0.16 -0.27 -16.07
N LYS A 264 1.43 0.12 -16.16
CA LYS A 264 2.57 -0.79 -15.97
C LYS A 264 2.52 -1.54 -14.64
N VAL A 265 2.34 -0.85 -13.52
CA VAL A 265 2.35 -1.50 -12.19
C VAL A 265 1.18 -2.46 -12.01
N ILE A 266 0.01 -2.16 -12.58
CA ILE A 266 -1.13 -3.10 -12.53
C ILE A 266 -0.90 -4.29 -13.46
N TYR A 267 -0.33 -4.07 -14.64
CA TYR A 267 0.09 -5.13 -15.56
C TYR A 267 1.12 -6.07 -14.89
N ASP A 268 2.16 -5.50 -14.29
CA ASP A 268 3.21 -6.27 -13.60
C ASP A 268 2.62 -7.05 -12.42
N LEU A 269 1.74 -6.45 -11.60
CA LEU A 269 1.10 -7.11 -10.46
C LEU A 269 0.20 -8.28 -10.91
N TYR A 270 -0.58 -8.11 -11.99
CA TYR A 270 -1.39 -9.20 -12.53
C TYR A 270 -0.52 -10.41 -12.91
N ASN A 271 0.57 -10.15 -13.66
CA ASN A 271 1.47 -11.20 -14.10
C ASN A 271 2.26 -11.82 -12.93
N GLU A 272 2.68 -11.02 -11.95
CA GLU A 272 3.30 -11.52 -10.71
C GLU A 272 2.38 -12.54 -10.01
N MET A 273 1.10 -12.19 -9.82
CA MET A 273 0.14 -13.09 -9.16
C MET A 273 -0.16 -14.35 -9.99
N VAL A 274 -0.26 -14.23 -11.32
CA VAL A 274 -0.40 -15.40 -12.21
C VAL A 274 0.82 -16.32 -12.11
N ASN A 275 2.03 -15.73 -12.18
CA ASN A 275 3.28 -16.46 -12.15
C ASN A 275 3.52 -17.13 -10.79
N TRP A 276 3.14 -16.50 -9.68
CA TRP A 276 3.23 -17.13 -8.38
C TRP A 276 2.35 -18.39 -8.30
N GLY A 277 1.15 -18.35 -8.87
CA GLY A 277 0.32 -19.55 -8.99
C GLY A 277 0.95 -20.64 -9.86
N LEU A 278 1.64 -20.28 -10.94
CA LEU A 278 2.38 -21.21 -11.81
C LEU A 278 3.53 -21.89 -11.06
N VAL A 279 4.38 -21.10 -10.39
CA VAL A 279 5.55 -21.59 -9.64
C VAL A 279 5.13 -22.47 -8.48
N ALA A 280 4.05 -22.11 -7.76
CA ALA A 280 3.51 -22.93 -6.68
C ALA A 280 3.06 -24.34 -7.15
N TYR A 281 2.72 -24.49 -8.44
CA TYR A 281 2.39 -25.77 -9.08
C TYR A 281 3.57 -26.42 -9.81
N GLY A 282 4.80 -25.96 -9.57
CA GLY A 282 6.02 -26.53 -10.13
C GLY A 282 6.33 -26.09 -11.56
N THR A 283 5.62 -25.09 -12.10
CA THR A 283 6.01 -24.51 -13.40
C THR A 283 7.19 -23.56 -13.21
N HIS A 284 8.26 -23.74 -13.98
CA HIS A 284 9.37 -22.80 -14.01
C HIS A 284 8.94 -21.48 -14.67
N VAL A 285 9.22 -20.35 -13.99
CA VAL A 285 9.06 -19.00 -14.52
C VAL A 285 10.39 -18.27 -14.35
N GLU A 286 10.93 -17.73 -15.45
CA GLU A 286 12.21 -17.02 -15.42
C GLU A 286 12.16 -15.84 -14.43
N GLY A 287 13.15 -15.77 -13.55
CA GLY A 287 13.27 -14.71 -12.54
C GLY A 287 12.40 -14.88 -11.30
N ILE A 288 11.67 -16.01 -11.16
CA ILE A 288 10.92 -16.35 -9.95
C ILE A 288 11.31 -17.77 -9.52
N ASP A 289 12.30 -17.85 -8.64
CA ASP A 289 12.85 -19.12 -8.17
C ASP A 289 11.95 -19.79 -7.12
N ASP A 290 11.25 -19.00 -6.32
CA ASP A 290 10.48 -19.49 -5.19
C ASP A 290 9.32 -18.55 -4.81
N VAL A 291 8.26 -19.11 -4.21
CA VAL A 291 7.04 -18.41 -3.80
C VAL A 291 6.43 -19.05 -2.54
N PRO A 292 5.66 -18.29 -1.74
CA PRO A 292 5.01 -18.84 -0.55
C PRO A 292 3.84 -19.78 -0.95
N THR A 293 4.13 -21.06 -1.13
CA THR A 293 3.13 -22.08 -1.50
C THR A 293 2.03 -22.21 -0.45
N SER A 294 2.44 -22.20 0.82
CA SER A 294 1.60 -22.24 2.02
C SER A 294 2.14 -21.28 3.07
N ILE A 295 1.26 -20.85 3.98
CA ILE A 295 1.60 -20.12 5.20
C ILE A 295 1.29 -21.03 6.40
N TYR A 296 2.22 -21.12 7.34
CA TYR A 296 2.08 -21.93 8.53
C TYR A 296 1.86 -21.04 9.74
N TYR A 297 1.00 -21.46 10.66
CA TYR A 297 0.69 -20.65 11.82
C TYR A 297 0.37 -21.50 13.03
N LYS A 298 0.58 -20.94 14.21
CA LYS A 298 0.27 -21.59 15.49
C LYS A 298 -0.25 -20.56 16.48
N SER A 299 -1.29 -20.96 17.22
CA SER A 299 -1.77 -20.15 18.34
C SER A 299 -0.79 -20.23 19.51
N VAL A 300 -0.33 -19.07 19.98
CA VAL A 300 0.59 -18.94 21.12
C VAL A 300 0.04 -17.93 22.13
N ALA A 301 0.50 -18.02 23.38
CA ALA A 301 0.13 -17.05 24.40
C ALA A 301 0.64 -15.66 24.03
N ASP A 302 -0.20 -14.64 24.19
CA ASP A 302 0.23 -13.27 24.02
C ASP A 302 1.18 -12.86 25.16
N PRO A 303 2.42 -12.43 24.85
CA PRO A 303 3.41 -12.10 25.88
C PRO A 303 3.04 -10.82 26.66
N ILE A 304 2.16 -9.98 26.12
CA ILE A 304 1.76 -8.69 26.70
C ILE A 304 0.40 -8.81 27.40
N ASN A 305 -0.53 -9.61 26.87
CA ASN A 305 -1.91 -9.69 27.35
C ASN A 305 -2.26 -11.09 27.86
N ALA A 306 -2.10 -11.30 29.17
CA ALA A 306 -2.38 -12.58 29.81
C ALA A 306 -3.80 -13.10 29.48
N GLY A 307 -3.88 -14.33 28.96
CA GLY A 307 -5.14 -14.98 28.58
C GLY A 307 -5.59 -14.73 27.13
N ARG A 308 -4.94 -13.82 26.40
CA ARG A 308 -5.14 -13.65 24.94
C ARG A 308 -4.20 -14.60 24.18
N LYS A 309 -4.65 -15.06 23.02
CA LYS A 309 -3.79 -15.80 22.08
C LYS A 309 -3.52 -15.00 20.81
N ILE A 310 -2.28 -15.05 20.36
CA ILE A 310 -1.83 -14.47 19.09
C ILE A 310 -1.32 -15.57 18.18
N LEU A 311 -1.02 -15.22 16.93
CA LEU A 311 -0.42 -16.15 15.98
C LEU A 311 1.09 -15.97 15.92
N ASP A 312 1.79 -17.08 16.05
CA ASP A 312 3.12 -17.23 15.50
C ASP A 312 2.97 -17.69 14.05
N ILE A 313 3.55 -16.96 13.09
CA ILE A 313 3.35 -17.15 11.64
C ILE A 313 4.70 -17.38 10.97
N VAL A 314 4.78 -18.45 10.18
CA VAL A 314 5.97 -18.88 9.43
C VAL A 314 5.63 -18.93 7.94
N GLY A 315 6.58 -18.55 7.09
CA GLY A 315 6.41 -18.47 5.63
C GLY A 315 6.33 -17.05 5.06
N ILE A 316 6.45 -16.01 5.91
CA ILE A 316 6.46 -14.60 5.48
C ILE A 316 7.89 -14.05 5.36
N ASP A 317 8.71 -14.25 6.39
CA ASP A 317 10.12 -13.79 6.41
C ASP A 317 11.00 -14.57 5.44
N GLU A 318 10.75 -15.88 5.39
CA GLU A 318 11.42 -16.85 4.54
C GLU A 318 10.36 -17.84 4.06
N TYR A 319 10.42 -18.21 2.78
CA TYR A 319 9.50 -19.20 2.22
C TYR A 319 9.85 -20.58 2.78
N VAL A 320 8.81 -21.26 3.26
CA VAL A 320 8.93 -22.60 3.84
C VAL A 320 7.93 -23.49 3.11
N HIS A 321 8.36 -24.68 2.70
CA HIS A 321 7.51 -25.65 1.99
C HIS A 321 7.23 -26.92 2.78
N ALA A 322 7.92 -27.10 3.91
CA ALA A 322 7.68 -28.19 4.83
C ALA A 322 6.99 -27.65 6.08
N LYS A 323 5.78 -28.16 6.37
CA LYS A 323 5.01 -27.74 7.54
C LYS A 323 5.81 -27.97 8.84
N PRO A 324 6.11 -26.90 9.61
CA PRO A 324 6.78 -27.06 10.90
C PRO A 324 5.92 -27.87 11.89
N GLN A 325 6.57 -28.62 12.78
CA GLN A 325 5.87 -29.48 13.72
C GLN A 325 4.94 -28.68 14.65
N GLY A 326 3.66 -29.06 14.69
CA GLY A 326 2.65 -28.43 15.55
C GLY A 326 2.12 -27.09 15.03
N TYR A 327 2.37 -26.75 13.77
CA TYR A 327 1.73 -25.63 13.07
C TYR A 327 0.57 -26.14 12.22
N ASP A 328 -0.46 -25.30 12.11
CA ASP A 328 -1.50 -25.41 11.11
C ASP A 328 -0.99 -24.88 9.76
N GLU A 329 -1.68 -25.26 8.69
CA GLU A 329 -1.33 -24.89 7.32
C GLU A 329 -2.50 -24.17 6.65
N LYS A 330 -2.18 -23.06 5.99
CA LYS A 330 -3.05 -22.38 5.04
C LYS A 330 -2.35 -22.37 3.69
N GLU A 331 -2.87 -23.13 2.74
CA GLU A 331 -2.46 -23.01 1.34
C GLU A 331 -2.59 -21.54 0.90
N TYR A 332 -1.53 -21.04 0.25
CA TYR A 332 -1.42 -19.64 -0.15
C TYR A 332 -1.33 -19.54 -1.66
N ALA A 333 -0.13 -19.46 -2.26
CA ALA A 333 0.00 -19.41 -3.72
C ALA A 333 -0.54 -20.67 -4.41
N LEU A 334 -0.61 -21.81 -3.72
CA LEU A 334 -1.30 -23.02 -4.19
C LEU A 334 -2.81 -22.82 -4.47
N THR A 335 -3.45 -21.86 -3.81
CA THR A 335 -4.86 -21.54 -4.07
C THR A 335 -5.06 -20.56 -5.24
N TRP A 336 -3.97 -20.04 -5.81
CA TRP A 336 -4.02 -19.06 -6.91
C TRP A 336 -4.22 -19.74 -8.27
N ARG A 337 -4.19 -21.07 -8.28
CA ARG A 337 -4.66 -21.92 -9.37
C ARG A 337 -5.83 -22.77 -8.91
N VAL A 338 -6.85 -22.85 -9.75
CA VAL A 338 -8.08 -23.59 -9.47
C VAL A 338 -8.30 -24.61 -10.58
N LEU A 339 -8.54 -25.87 -10.21
CA LEU A 339 -8.88 -26.92 -11.17
C LEU A 339 -10.26 -26.65 -11.78
N ASN A 340 -10.32 -26.46 -13.08
CA ASN A 340 -11.56 -26.45 -13.83
C ASN A 340 -12.07 -27.91 -13.94
N LYS A 341 -13.25 -28.17 -13.37
CA LYS A 341 -13.83 -29.53 -13.33
C LYS A 341 -14.28 -30.05 -14.69
N GLU A 342 -14.50 -29.17 -15.67
CA GLU A 342 -14.94 -29.55 -17.02
C GLU A 342 -13.74 -29.87 -17.91
N THR A 343 -12.74 -28.99 -17.94
CA THR A 343 -11.55 -29.15 -18.79
C THR A 343 -10.47 -30.03 -18.14
N GLN A 344 -10.53 -30.23 -16.82
CA GLN A 344 -9.48 -30.86 -16.02
C GLN A 344 -8.13 -30.12 -16.07
N GLU A 345 -8.16 -28.83 -16.42
CA GLU A 345 -6.98 -27.97 -16.45
C GLU A 345 -6.99 -27.00 -15.26
N TYR A 346 -5.82 -26.65 -14.75
CA TYR A 346 -5.69 -25.62 -13.75
C TYR A 346 -5.74 -24.24 -14.41
N GLU A 347 -6.56 -23.34 -13.88
CA GLU A 347 -6.73 -21.96 -14.35
C GLU A 347 -6.33 -20.97 -13.25
N THR A 348 -6.04 -19.72 -13.62
CA THR A 348 -5.81 -18.64 -12.65
C THR A 348 -7.08 -18.38 -11.83
N ALA A 349 -6.95 -18.25 -10.52
CA ALA A 349 -8.06 -17.95 -9.62
C ALA A 349 -8.88 -16.72 -10.11
N LYS A 350 -10.21 -16.79 -9.97
CA LYS A 350 -11.12 -15.74 -10.46
C LYS A 350 -10.86 -14.40 -9.77
N GLU A 351 -10.49 -14.44 -8.50
CA GLU A 351 -10.13 -13.28 -7.70
C GLU A 351 -8.96 -12.51 -8.33
N ILE A 352 -7.93 -13.20 -8.86
CA ILE A 352 -6.84 -12.55 -9.62
C ILE A 352 -7.36 -12.10 -10.98
N SER A 353 -8.03 -12.99 -11.70
CA SER A 353 -8.50 -12.77 -13.07
C SER A 353 -9.40 -11.54 -13.23
N TRP A 354 -10.12 -11.12 -12.18
CA TRP A 354 -11.10 -10.04 -12.24
C TRP A 354 -10.83 -8.88 -11.26
N SER A 355 -9.68 -8.86 -10.58
CA SER A 355 -9.35 -7.84 -9.57
C SER A 355 -9.18 -6.43 -10.13
N PHE A 356 -8.73 -6.29 -11.38
CA PHE A 356 -8.28 -5.00 -11.92
C PHE A 356 -9.35 -4.23 -12.69
N ARG A 357 -10.62 -4.45 -12.35
CA ARG A 357 -11.80 -3.72 -12.85
C ARG A 357 -11.81 -3.56 -14.38
N GLY A 358 -11.41 -4.61 -15.09
CA GLY A 358 -11.47 -4.67 -16.56
C GLY A 358 -10.24 -4.14 -17.30
N PHE A 359 -9.23 -3.58 -16.62
CA PHE A 359 -7.98 -3.18 -17.30
C PHE A 359 -7.26 -4.39 -17.88
N ILE A 360 -6.87 -5.33 -17.02
CA ILE A 360 -6.27 -6.61 -17.39
C ILE A 360 -7.03 -7.74 -16.70
N ASN A 361 -7.30 -8.81 -17.45
CA ASN A 361 -8.00 -10.01 -17.02
C ASN A 361 -7.68 -11.17 -17.98
N VAL A 362 -8.16 -12.37 -17.65
CA VAL A 362 -7.91 -13.60 -18.43
C VAL A 362 -8.38 -13.53 -19.90
N THR A 363 -9.30 -12.64 -20.25
CA THR A 363 -9.80 -12.50 -21.63
C THR A 363 -8.98 -11.53 -22.49
N ASN A 364 -8.18 -10.66 -21.88
CA ASN A 364 -7.42 -9.62 -22.58
C ASN A 364 -5.93 -9.53 -22.17
N ASP A 365 -5.45 -10.37 -21.26
CA ASP A 365 -4.06 -10.39 -20.78
C ASP A 365 -3.01 -10.52 -21.90
N LYS A 366 -3.36 -11.15 -23.02
CA LYS A 366 -2.48 -11.29 -24.19
C LYS A 366 -2.37 -10.05 -25.07
N ILE A 367 -3.30 -9.10 -24.93
CA ILE A 367 -3.33 -7.88 -25.77
C ILE A 367 -3.00 -6.61 -24.99
N VAL A 368 -3.24 -6.59 -23.67
CA VAL A 368 -2.88 -5.46 -22.81
C VAL A 368 -1.37 -5.32 -22.72
N LYS A 369 -0.87 -4.10 -22.85
CA LYS A 369 0.55 -3.76 -22.74
C LYS A 369 0.82 -2.95 -21.48
N PRO A 370 2.03 -3.03 -20.90
CA PRO A 370 2.41 -2.20 -19.76
C PRO A 370 2.38 -0.69 -20.06
N THR A 371 2.47 -0.31 -21.34
CA THR A 371 2.38 1.07 -21.82
C THR A 371 0.94 1.55 -22.03
N ASP A 372 -0.06 0.67 -21.91
CA ASP A 372 -1.44 1.06 -22.15
C ASP A 372 -1.93 2.00 -21.04
N PRO A 373 -2.60 3.10 -21.39
CA PRO A 373 -3.11 4.05 -20.43
C PRO A 373 -4.23 3.42 -19.59
N LEU A 374 -4.06 3.44 -18.27
CA LEU A 374 -5.09 3.02 -17.32
C LEU A 374 -5.95 4.20 -16.90
N ARG A 375 -7.26 4.13 -17.16
CA ARG A 375 -8.23 5.15 -16.77
C ARG A 375 -8.34 5.27 -15.25
N TYR A 376 -8.13 6.47 -14.73
CA TYR A 376 -8.24 6.77 -13.29
C TYR A 376 -9.20 7.93 -12.97
N VAL A 377 -9.92 8.43 -13.97
CA VAL A 377 -10.96 9.47 -13.83
C VAL A 377 -12.35 8.84 -13.72
N CYS A 378 -13.31 9.57 -13.14
CA CYS A 378 -14.71 9.15 -13.08
C CYS A 378 -15.51 9.75 -14.25
N PRO A 379 -16.51 9.02 -14.79
CA PRO A 379 -17.40 9.59 -15.80
C PRO A 379 -18.29 10.68 -15.20
N TYR A 380 -18.76 11.58 -16.05
CA TYR A 380 -19.91 12.40 -15.71
C TYR A 380 -21.15 11.52 -15.52
N PRO A 381 -21.98 11.76 -14.49
CA PRO A 381 -23.24 11.04 -14.33
C PRO A 381 -24.16 11.24 -15.54
N THR A 382 -24.90 10.20 -15.94
CA THR A 382 -25.80 10.26 -17.11
C THR A 382 -26.77 11.43 -17.06
N LYS A 383 -27.27 11.78 -15.87
CA LYS A 383 -28.15 12.95 -15.68
C LYS A 383 -27.49 14.27 -16.10
N VAL A 384 -26.20 14.46 -15.78
CA VAL A 384 -25.45 15.67 -16.15
C VAL A 384 -25.36 15.78 -17.68
N ILE A 385 -25.12 14.65 -18.36
CA ILE A 385 -25.05 14.60 -19.83
C ILE A 385 -26.41 14.96 -20.44
N THR A 386 -27.49 14.34 -19.97
CA THR A 386 -28.85 14.58 -20.47
C THR A 386 -29.34 16.01 -20.22
N ASP A 387 -29.13 16.54 -19.01
CA ASP A 387 -29.55 17.90 -18.64
C ASP A 387 -28.85 18.97 -19.48
N HIS A 388 -27.60 18.70 -19.89
CA HIS A 388 -26.82 19.59 -20.75
C HIS A 388 -27.04 19.36 -22.25
N ARG A 389 -28.00 18.50 -22.65
CA ARG A 389 -28.45 18.31 -24.05
C ARG A 389 -27.30 18.13 -25.06
N GLY A 390 -26.28 17.38 -24.65
CA GLY A 390 -25.10 17.09 -25.49
C GLY A 390 -23.99 18.14 -25.46
N LEU A 391 -24.11 19.24 -24.69
CA LEU A 391 -23.02 20.21 -24.49
C LEU A 391 -21.86 19.63 -23.65
N ILE A 392 -22.17 18.64 -22.80
CA ILE A 392 -21.19 17.86 -22.07
C ILE A 392 -21.30 16.41 -22.53
N GLN A 393 -20.15 15.79 -22.80
CA GLN A 393 -20.06 14.38 -23.12
C GLN A 393 -19.01 13.70 -22.26
N ASN A 394 -19.17 12.39 -22.08
CA ASN A 394 -18.09 11.58 -21.53
C ASN A 394 -16.99 11.40 -22.58
N TYR A 395 -15.76 11.48 -22.10
CA TYR A 395 -14.57 11.09 -22.85
C TYR A 395 -13.90 9.92 -22.15
N TYR A 396 -12.78 9.44 -22.70
CA TYR A 396 -12.03 8.31 -22.18
C TYR A 396 -12.77 6.98 -22.37
N GLY A 397 -13.77 6.86 -23.25
CA GLY A 397 -14.45 5.60 -23.55
C GLY A 397 -15.42 5.13 -22.45
N PHE A 398 -16.26 6.03 -21.94
CA PHE A 398 -17.41 5.69 -21.08
C PHE A 398 -18.73 5.66 -21.84
#